data_AF-A0A1L5KG13-F1
#
_entry.id   AF-A0A1L5KG13-F1
#
_cell.length_a   1.000
_cell.length_b   1.000
_cell.length_c   1.000
_cell.angle_alpha   90.00
_cell.angle_beta   90.00
_cell.angle_gamma   90.00
#
_symmetry.space_group_name_H-M   'P 1'
#
loop_
_entity.id
_entity.type
_entity.pdbx_description
1 polymer ?
#
loop_
_entity_poly.entity_id
_entity_poly.type
_entity_poly.pdbx_seq_one_letter_code
_entity_poly.pdbx_strand_id
1 'polypeptide(L)' 'MYQDLIRNELNEAAETLANFLQDEANIHAIQRAAVLLADSFKAGGKVLSCGNGGSHCDAMHFAE' A
#
# COMPACT_ATOMS: atom_id res chain seq x y z
N MET A 1 14.29 -13.16 25.27
CA MET A 1 12.80 -13.17 25.33
C MET A 1 12.21 -12.10 24.41
N TYR A 2 12.44 -10.79 24.60
CA TYR A 2 11.88 -9.79 23.66
C TYR A 2 12.68 -9.60 22.37
N GLN A 3 14.00 -9.81 22.38
CA GLN A 3 14.82 -9.68 21.17
C GLN A 3 14.39 -10.65 20.06
N ASP A 4 13.95 -11.85 20.45
CA ASP A 4 13.51 -12.88 19.51
C ASP A 4 12.16 -12.51 18.90
N LEU A 5 11.22 -12.00 19.72
CA LEU A 5 9.96 -11.45 19.22
C LEU A 5 10.20 -10.30 18.23
N ILE A 6 11.05 -9.34 18.57
CA ILE A 6 11.38 -8.21 17.68
C ILE A 6 11.94 -8.72 16.34
N ARG A 7 12.87 -9.67 16.37
CA ARG A 7 13.43 -10.26 15.13
C ARG A 7 12.37 -11.00 14.33
N ASN A 8 11.45 -11.70 14.98
CA ASN A 8 10.39 -12.45 14.32
C ASN A 8 9.43 -11.52 13.57
N GLU A 9 8.93 -10.46 14.19
CA GLU A 9 8.02 -9.50 13.51
C GLU A 9 8.71 -8.81 12.32
N LEU A 10 10.01 -8.50 12.43
CA LEU A 10 10.78 -7.93 11.33
C LEU A 10 10.96 -8.94 10.18
N ASN A 11 11.21 -10.21 10.49
CA ASN A 11 11.32 -11.28 9.50
C ASN A 11 9.97 -11.55 8.82
N GLU A 12 8.85 -11.51 9.56
CA GLU A 12 7.50 -11.67 9.00
C GLU A 12 7.15 -10.54 8.03
N ALA A 13 7.49 -9.29 8.37
CA ALA A 13 7.31 -8.17 7.46
C ALA A 13 8.16 -8.33 6.18
N ALA A 14 9.40 -8.80 6.31
CA ALA A 14 10.29 -9.06 5.17
C ALA A 14 9.76 -10.17 4.26
N GLU A 15 9.24 -11.27 4.84
CA GLU A 15 8.62 -12.37 4.09
C GLU A 15 7.33 -11.91 3.38
N THR A 16 6.49 -11.12 4.07
CA THR A 16 5.28 -10.54 3.48
C THR A 16 5.62 -9.68 2.26
N LEU A 17 6.66 -8.83 2.35
CA LEU A 17 7.13 -8.03 1.22
C LEU A 17 7.66 -8.90 0.08
N ALA A 18 8.44 -9.94 0.39
CA ALA A 18 8.98 -10.85 -0.61
C ALA A 18 7.87 -11.58 -1.37
N ASN A 19 6.85 -12.08 -0.66
CA ASN A 19 5.70 -12.76 -1.24
C ASN A 19 4.87 -11.80 -2.11
N PHE A 20 4.63 -10.58 -1.62
CA PHE A 20 3.88 -9.57 -2.38
C PHE A 20 4.58 -9.19 -3.69
N LEU A 21 5.91 -9.06 -3.67
CA LEU A 21 6.74 -8.72 -4.84
C LEU A 21 6.77 -9.85 -5.89
N GLN A 22 6.73 -11.12 -5.46
CA GLN A 22 6.81 -12.26 -6.37
C GLN A 22 5.54 -12.48 -7.21
N ASP A 23 4.41 -11.91 -6.81
CA ASP A 23 3.18 -11.97 -7.57
C ASP A 23 3.08 -10.80 -8.55
N GLU A 24 3.34 -11.06 -9.83
CA GLU A 24 3.23 -10.10 -10.92
C GLU A 24 1.83 -9.45 -11.01
N ALA A 25 0.77 -10.11 -10.52
CA ALA A 25 -0.56 -9.52 -10.49
C ALA A 25 -0.61 -8.29 -9.56
N ASN A 26 0.16 -8.29 -8.47
CA ASN A 26 0.28 -7.15 -7.56
C ASN A 26 0.98 -5.96 -8.23
N ILE A 27 2.07 -6.21 -8.96
CA ILE A 27 2.80 -5.18 -9.72
C ILE A 27 1.88 -4.55 -10.78
N HIS A 28 1.16 -5.39 -11.52
CA HIS A 28 0.17 -4.93 -12.48
C HIS A 28 -0.98 -4.15 -11.83
N ALA A 29 -1.44 -4.56 -10.64
CA ALA A 29 -2.50 -3.84 -9.91
C ALA A 29 -2.05 -2.44 -9.49
N ILE A 30 -0.83 -2.29 -8.97
CA ILE A 30 -0.23 -1.00 -8.61
C ILE A 30 -0.16 -0.08 -9.84
N GLN A 31 0.35 -0.60 -10.96
CA GLN A 31 0.44 0.17 -12.20
C GLN A 31 -0.95 0.64 -12.67
N ARG A 32 -1.95 -0.26 -12.69
CA ARG A 32 -3.31 0.10 -13.12
C ARG A 32 -3.95 1.15 -12.22
N ALA A 33 -3.76 1.05 -10.89
CA ALA A 33 -4.27 2.03 -9.94
C ALA A 33 -3.66 3.43 -10.19
N ALA A 34 -2.34 3.50 -10.38
CA ALA A 34 -1.65 4.75 -10.67
C ALA A 34 -2.11 5.39 -11.99
N VAL A 35 -2.25 4.59 -13.06
CA VAL A 35 -2.75 5.06 -14.36
C VAL A 35 -4.18 5.60 -14.25
N LEU A 36 -5.08 4.87 -13.59
CA LEU A 36 -6.48 5.29 -13.38
C LEU A 36 -6.57 6.65 -12.67
N LEU A 37 -5.79 6.82 -11.59
CA LEU A 37 -5.76 8.07 -10.84
C LEU A 37 -5.19 9.22 -11.67
N ALA A 38 -4.07 9.00 -12.37
CA ALA A 38 -3.47 10.00 -13.24
C ALA A 38 -4.43 10.46 -14.35
N ASP A 39 -5.17 9.53 -14.96
CA ASP A 39 -6.13 9.86 -16.01
C ASP A 39 -7.36 10.58 -15.46
N SER A 40 -7.82 10.23 -14.25
CA SER A 40 -8.85 11.00 -13.53
C SER A 40 -8.41 12.45 -13.32
N PHE A 41 -7.19 12.68 -12.85
CA PHE A 41 -6.67 14.04 -12.64
C PHE A 41 -6.52 14.83 -13.94
N LYS A 42 -6.02 14.20 -15.03
CA LYS A 42 -5.94 14.84 -16.35
C LYS A 42 -7.32 15.26 -16.89
N ALA A 43 -8.36 14.51 -16.55
CA ALA A 43 -9.74 14.83 -16.89
C ALA A 43 -10.40 15.86 -15.95
N GLY A 44 -9.65 16.45 -15.01
CA GLY A 44 -10.17 17.40 -14.01
C GLY A 44 -10.92 16.74 -12.86
N GLY A 45 -10.80 15.42 -12.71
CA GLY A 45 -11.35 14.65 -11.60
C GLY A 45 -10.54 14.81 -10.30
N LYS A 46 -11.02 14.16 -9.25
CA LYS A 46 -10.36 14.08 -7.93
C LYS A 46 -10.52 12.67 -7.36
N VAL A 47 -9.68 12.33 -6.40
CA VAL A 47 -9.78 11.08 -5.63
C VAL A 47 -10.34 11.37 -4.24
N LEU A 48 -11.10 10.42 -3.69
CA LEU A 48 -11.55 10.44 -2.30
C LEU A 48 -11.02 9.15 -1.64
N SER A 49 -10.23 9.29 -0.59
CA SER A 49 -9.71 8.18 0.21
C SER A 49 -10.45 8.10 1.56
N CYS A 50 -10.66 6.88 2.06
CA CYS A 50 -11.24 6.63 3.37
C CYS A 50 -10.71 5.32 3.96
N GLY A 51 -10.66 5.25 5.29
CA GLY A 51 -10.15 4.10 6.04
C GLY A 51 -10.40 4.26 7.53
N ASN A 52 -10.31 3.16 8.29
CA ASN A 52 -10.53 3.11 9.74
C ASN A 52 -9.22 2.75 10.47
N GLY A 53 -9.03 3.25 11.69
CA GLY A 53 -7.85 2.92 12.51
C GLY A 53 -6.54 3.34 11.83
N GLY A 54 -5.54 2.45 11.77
CA GLY A 54 -4.28 2.73 11.07
C GLY A 54 -4.46 3.10 9.59
N SER A 55 -5.41 2.47 8.90
CA SER A 55 -5.72 2.80 7.49
C SER A 55 -6.36 4.19 7.32
N HIS A 56 -6.87 4.81 8.38
CA HIS A 56 -7.28 6.20 8.34
C HIS A 56 -6.07 7.12 8.13
N CYS A 57 -4.93 6.83 8.77
CA CYS A 57 -3.68 7.58 8.57
C CYS A 57 -3.17 7.42 7.13
N ASP A 58 -3.22 6.20 6.57
CA ASP A 58 -2.83 5.97 5.18
C ASP A 58 -3.75 6.72 4.19
N ALA A 59 -5.06 6.71 4.43
CA ALA A 59 -6.02 7.44 3.61
C ALA A 59 -5.78 8.96 3.67
N MET A 60 -5.45 9.49 4.84
CA MET A 60 -5.10 10.90 5.02
C MET A 60 -3.79 11.22 4.28
N HIS A 61 -2.72 10.44 4.52
CA HIS A 61 -1.43 10.63 3.87
C HIS A 61 -1.52 10.55 2.34
N PHE A 62 -2.35 9.65 1.81
CA PHE A 62 -2.59 9.56 0.37
C PHE A 62 -3.29 10.79 -0.21
N ALA A 63 -4.09 11.51 0.57
CA ALA A 63 -4.80 12.71 0.13
C ALA A 63 -4.01 14.01 0.29
N GLU A 64 -2.83 13.97 0.93
CA GLU A 64 -1.89 15.10 1.07
C GLU A 64 -1.22 15.47 -0.26
#